data_AF-B8MRH3-F1
#
_entry.id   AF-B8MRH3-F1
#
_cell.length_a   1.000
_cell.length_b   1.000
_cell.length_c   1.000
_cell.angle_alpha   90.00
_cell.angle_beta   90.00
_cell.angle_gamma   90.00
#
_symmetry.space_group_name_H-M   'P 1'
#
loop_
_entity.id
_entity.type
_entity.pdbx_description
1 polymer ?
#
loop_
_entity_poly.entity_id
_entity_poly.type
_entity_poly.pdbx_seq_one_letter_code
_entity_poly.pdbx_strand_id
1 'polypeptide(L)'
;MASVGTSGSANHSYKATATSGSGASNVGSRQIYEAGDQRNPSQSEIRERERYKEGQSGSHLANDSKDERSIANRLGREEQRSRKDERPYDPEAELSKKDPTAPATLHGNNPSKGAQIDAELKADDEQRLREKSGK
;
A
#
# COMPACT_ATOMS: atom_id res chain seq x y z
N MET A 1 35.48 67.23 -8.90
CA MET A 1 34.18 66.90 -9.52
C MET A 1 34.06 65.39 -9.60
N ALA A 2 33.29 64.78 -8.69
CA ALA A 2 32.98 63.36 -8.72
C ALA A 2 31.50 63.23 -9.10
N SER A 3 31.21 62.78 -10.32
CA SER A 3 29.86 62.46 -10.78
C SER A 3 29.65 60.96 -10.66
N VAL A 4 28.94 60.54 -9.61
CA VAL A 4 28.51 59.16 -9.39
C VAL A 4 27.37 58.86 -10.35
N GLY A 5 27.63 58.01 -11.35
CA GLY A 5 26.60 57.49 -12.26
C GLY A 5 25.93 56.27 -11.64
N THR A 6 24.73 56.45 -11.10
CA THR A 6 23.89 55.38 -10.54
C THR A 6 23.25 54.60 -11.69
N SER A 7 23.73 53.39 -11.98
CA SER A 7 23.08 52.47 -12.92
C SER A 7 21.82 51.88 -12.27
N GLY A 8 20.66 52.43 -12.61
CA GLY A 8 19.36 51.90 -12.20
C GLY A 8 19.10 50.52 -12.81
N SER A 9 19.10 49.50 -11.97
CA SER A 9 18.67 48.13 -12.28
C SER A 9 17.18 48.13 -12.66
N ALA A 10 16.89 47.76 -13.92
CA ALA A 10 15.53 47.53 -14.37
C ALA A 10 15.01 46.22 -13.78
N ASN A 11 14.23 46.32 -12.69
CA ASN A 11 13.44 45.22 -12.13
C ASN A 11 12.46 44.69 -13.19
N HIS A 12 12.86 43.63 -13.92
CA HIS A 12 11.92 42.83 -14.71
C HIS A 12 11.05 42.03 -13.74
N SER A 13 9.86 42.58 -13.45
CA SER A 13 8.80 41.86 -12.75
C SER A 13 8.30 40.75 -13.66
N TYR A 14 8.75 39.53 -13.43
CA TYR A 14 8.13 38.33 -14.00
C TYR A 14 6.76 38.17 -13.32
N LYS A 15 5.72 38.81 -13.87
CA LYS A 15 4.35 38.39 -13.54
C LYS A 15 4.18 36.99 -14.11
N ALA A 16 4.29 35.99 -13.25
CA ALA A 16 3.82 34.65 -13.54
C ALA A 16 2.30 34.73 -13.71
N THR A 17 1.82 34.89 -14.94
CA THR A 17 0.46 34.56 -15.33
C THR A 17 0.32 33.05 -15.22
N ALA A 18 0.00 32.56 -14.01
CA ALA A 18 -0.49 31.21 -13.83
C ALA A 18 -1.86 31.13 -14.52
N THR A 19 -1.84 30.78 -15.81
CA THR A 19 -3.03 30.36 -16.54
C THR A 19 -3.50 29.04 -15.92
N SER A 20 -4.31 29.13 -14.87
CA SER A 20 -5.10 28.01 -14.35
C SER A 20 -6.27 27.74 -15.30
N GLY A 21 -5.94 27.40 -16.54
CA GLY A 21 -6.90 26.97 -17.54
C GLY A 21 -7.36 25.55 -17.22
N SER A 22 -8.66 25.30 -17.39
CA SER A 22 -9.37 24.04 -17.20
C SER A 22 -8.85 22.82 -18.02
N GLY A 23 -7.69 22.96 -18.68
CA GLY A 23 -7.00 21.93 -19.46
C GLY A 23 -5.56 21.63 -19.03
N ALA A 24 -5.03 22.27 -17.98
CA ALA A 24 -3.66 22.01 -17.49
C ALA A 24 -3.56 20.88 -16.44
N SER A 25 -4.65 20.12 -16.22
CA SER A 25 -4.68 19.04 -15.23
C SER A 25 -4.18 17.72 -15.83
N ASN A 26 -3.56 16.86 -15.01
CA ASN A 26 -3.16 15.49 -15.40
C ASN A 26 -4.33 14.62 -15.90
N VAL A 27 -5.56 15.04 -15.61
CA VAL A 27 -6.78 14.38 -16.04
C VAL A 27 -7.45 15.11 -17.22
N GLY A 28 -6.78 16.03 -17.91
CA GLY A 28 -7.31 16.66 -19.13
C GLY A 28 -8.43 17.70 -18.92
N SER A 29 -9.23 17.92 -19.96
CA SER A 29 -10.28 18.95 -20.03
C SER A 29 -11.61 18.47 -19.44
N ARG A 30 -12.23 19.28 -18.58
CA ARG A 30 -13.55 19.00 -17.96
C ARG A 30 -14.70 18.83 -18.96
N GLN A 31 -14.53 19.28 -20.21
CA GLN A 31 -15.56 19.14 -21.26
C GLN A 31 -15.68 17.73 -21.83
N ILE A 32 -14.67 16.87 -21.58
CA ILE A 32 -14.64 15.49 -22.10
C ILE A 32 -15.42 14.55 -21.16
N TYR A 33 -15.56 14.91 -19.89
CA TYR A 33 -16.20 14.08 -18.88
C TYR A 33 -17.69 14.35 -18.78
N GLU A 34 -18.48 13.29 -18.90
CA GLU A 34 -19.90 13.34 -18.54
C GLU A 34 -20.06 13.43 -17.01
N ALA A 35 -21.09 14.12 -16.54
CA ALA A 35 -21.26 14.42 -15.12
C ALA A 35 -21.31 13.17 -14.21
N GLY A 36 -21.66 12.01 -14.76
CA GLY A 36 -21.68 10.72 -14.04
C GLY A 36 -20.29 10.09 -13.84
N ASP A 37 -19.28 10.43 -14.65
CA ASP A 37 -17.92 9.89 -14.55
C ASP A 37 -17.10 10.56 -13.43
N GLN A 38 -17.51 11.76 -13.02
CA GLN A 38 -16.83 12.57 -12.01
C GLN A 38 -17.50 12.49 -10.62
N ARG A 39 -18.65 11.83 -10.50
CA ARG A 39 -19.43 11.77 -9.26
C ARG A 39 -19.51 10.34 -8.75
N ASN A 40 -19.11 10.14 -7.50
CA ASN A 40 -19.42 8.90 -6.80
C ASN A 40 -20.92 8.86 -6.48
N PRO A 41 -21.62 7.75 -6.74
CA PRO A 41 -23.03 7.61 -6.33
C PRO A 41 -23.17 7.71 -4.82
N SER A 42 -24.31 8.19 -4.35
CA SER A 42 -24.64 8.25 -2.94
C SER A 42 -24.78 6.84 -2.34
N GLN A 43 -24.59 6.70 -1.03
CA GLN A 43 -24.75 5.40 -0.35
C GLN A 43 -26.16 4.83 -0.49
N SER A 44 -27.19 5.68 -0.61
CA SER A 44 -28.57 5.26 -0.92
C SER A 44 -28.67 4.64 -2.31
N GLU A 45 -28.12 5.30 -3.33
CA GLU A 45 -28.13 4.80 -4.71
C GLU A 45 -27.30 3.52 -4.86
N ILE A 46 -26.17 3.40 -4.15
CA ILE A 46 -25.34 2.18 -4.15
C ILE A 46 -26.10 0.99 -3.56
N ARG A 47 -26.94 1.22 -2.55
CA ARG A 47 -27.73 0.17 -1.90
C ARG A 47 -28.90 -0.28 -2.77
N GLU A 48 -29.54 0.65 -3.48
CA GLU A 48 -30.69 0.39 -4.36
C GLU A 48 -30.30 -0.11 -5.75
N ARG A 49 -29.04 0.09 -6.16
CA ARG A 49 -28.54 -0.40 -7.45
C ARG A 49 -28.62 -1.92 -7.54
N GLU A 50 -29.14 -2.42 -8.66
CA GLU A 50 -29.09 -3.85 -8.99
C GLU A 50 -27.64 -4.35 -9.04
N ARG A 51 -27.25 -5.16 -8.05
CA ARG A 51 -25.95 -5.82 -8.03
C ARG A 51 -26.06 -7.10 -8.85
N TYR A 52 -25.78 -6.98 -10.14
CA TYR A 52 -25.74 -8.12 -11.03
C TYR A 52 -24.76 -9.18 -10.50
N LYS A 53 -25.29 -10.40 -10.26
CA LYS A 53 -24.54 -11.56 -9.73
C LYS A 53 -24.09 -11.44 -8.28
N GLU A 54 -24.74 -10.63 -7.45
CA GLU A 54 -24.53 -10.71 -6.01
C GLU A 54 -25.00 -12.08 -5.49
N GLY A 55 -24.13 -12.78 -4.76
CA GLY A 55 -24.47 -14.03 -4.09
C GLY A 55 -25.47 -13.79 -2.97
N GLN A 56 -26.22 -14.84 -2.57
CA GLN A 56 -27.14 -14.74 -1.44
C GLN A 56 -26.41 -14.27 -0.17
N SER A 57 -27.10 -13.48 0.66
CA SER A 57 -26.59 -13.04 1.94
C SER A 57 -26.21 -14.25 2.81
N GLY A 58 -25.00 -14.25 3.37
CA GLY A 58 -24.49 -15.37 4.18
C GLY A 58 -23.85 -16.52 3.40
N SER A 59 -23.83 -16.51 2.07
CA SER A 59 -23.22 -17.56 1.23
C SER A 59 -21.71 -17.82 1.47
N HIS A 60 -21.02 -16.92 2.17
CA HIS A 60 -19.61 -17.06 2.54
C HIS A 60 -19.41 -17.73 3.90
N LEU A 61 -20.47 -17.88 4.71
CA LEU A 61 -20.40 -18.45 6.05
C LEU A 61 -20.18 -19.96 5.95
N ALA A 62 -19.10 -20.44 6.56
CA ALA A 62 -18.79 -21.87 6.58
C ALA A 62 -19.83 -22.69 7.35
N ASN A 63 -20.41 -22.05 8.38
CA ASN A 63 -21.37 -22.61 9.33
C ASN A 63 -22.76 -22.02 9.16
N ASP A 64 -23.17 -21.71 7.93
CA ASP A 64 -24.55 -21.33 7.65
C ASP A 64 -25.50 -22.47 8.06
N SER A 65 -26.56 -22.14 8.81
CA SER A 65 -27.58 -23.11 9.21
C SER A 65 -28.40 -23.61 8.02
N LYS A 66 -28.43 -22.85 6.93
CA LYS A 66 -29.09 -23.20 5.67
C LYS A 66 -28.21 -23.99 4.70
N ASP A 67 -26.98 -24.30 5.10
CA ASP A 67 -26.05 -25.07 4.29
C ASP A 67 -26.46 -26.55 4.25
N GLU A 68 -26.80 -27.02 3.05
CA GLU A 68 -27.24 -28.41 2.78
C GLU A 68 -26.10 -29.44 2.87
N ARG A 69 -24.84 -28.99 3.02
CA ARG A 69 -23.71 -29.91 3.22
C ARG A 69 -23.85 -30.68 4.54
N SER A 70 -23.49 -31.96 4.51
CA SER A 70 -23.45 -32.79 5.72
C SER A 70 -22.49 -32.24 6.76
N ILE A 71 -22.77 -32.53 8.05
CA ILE A 71 -21.93 -32.09 9.17
C ILE A 71 -20.47 -32.54 8.99
N ALA A 72 -20.25 -33.76 8.50
CA ALA A 72 -18.92 -34.29 8.21
C ALA A 72 -18.18 -33.47 7.13
N ASN A 73 -18.87 -33.07 6.06
CA ASN A 73 -18.27 -32.27 4.99
C ASN A 73 -17.95 -30.84 5.47
N ARG A 74 -18.81 -30.28 6.32
CA ARG A 74 -18.58 -28.95 6.92
C ARG A 74 -17.35 -28.98 7.83
N LEU A 75 -17.26 -29.98 8.71
CA LEU A 75 -16.12 -30.17 9.60
C LEU A 75 -14.82 -30.40 8.83
N GLY A 76 -14.83 -31.30 7.83
CA GLY A 76 -13.65 -31.58 7.01
C GLY A 76 -13.16 -30.36 6.23
N ARG A 77 -14.07 -29.49 5.76
CA ARG A 77 -13.67 -28.23 5.12
C ARG A 77 -13.05 -27.25 6.11
N GLU A 78 -13.58 -27.16 7.33
CA GLU A 78 -13.03 -26.27 8.35
C GLU A 78 -11.64 -26.72 8.79
N GLU A 79 -11.43 -28.03 8.94
CA GLU A 79 -10.11 -28.60 9.21
C GLU A 79 -9.12 -28.35 8.06
N GLN A 80 -9.57 -28.42 6.80
CA GLN A 80 -8.72 -28.04 5.67
C GLN A 80 -8.39 -26.54 5.64
N ARG A 81 -9.27 -25.68 6.14
CA ARG A 81 -9.02 -24.24 6.24
C ARG A 81 -8.00 -23.94 7.32
N SER A 82 -8.15 -24.52 8.51
CA SER A 82 -7.18 -24.33 9.59
C SER A 82 -5.78 -24.79 9.17
N ARG A 83 -5.68 -25.93 8.47
CA ARG A 83 -4.41 -26.42 7.90
C ARG A 83 -3.83 -25.55 6.78
N LYS A 84 -4.65 -24.73 6.10
CA LYS A 84 -4.17 -23.77 5.09
C LYS A 84 -3.69 -22.46 5.72
N ASP A 85 -4.32 -22.05 6.82
CA ASP A 85 -3.88 -20.89 7.60
C ASP A 85 -2.57 -21.18 8.35
N GLU A 86 -2.33 -22.45 8.70
CA GLU A 86 -1.00 -22.96 8.98
C GLU A 86 -0.15 -22.84 7.71
N ARG A 87 0.57 -21.72 7.58
CA ARG A 87 1.50 -21.55 6.46
C ARG A 87 2.46 -22.75 6.47
N PRO A 88 2.59 -23.49 5.35
CA PRO A 88 3.57 -24.56 5.27
C PRO A 88 4.94 -23.98 5.62
N TYR A 89 5.76 -24.77 6.31
CA TYR A 89 7.12 -24.40 6.67
C TYR A 89 7.85 -23.90 5.41
N ASP A 90 8.17 -22.61 5.41
CA ASP A 90 8.85 -21.94 4.32
C ASP A 90 10.28 -21.65 4.77
N PRO A 91 11.30 -22.35 4.23
CA PRO A 91 12.68 -22.16 4.64
C PRO A 91 13.18 -20.73 4.38
N GLU A 92 12.66 -20.04 3.35
CA GLU A 92 13.03 -18.65 3.06
C GLU A 92 12.42 -17.70 4.10
N ALA A 93 11.19 -17.96 4.54
CA ALA A 93 10.56 -17.21 5.62
C ALA A 93 11.31 -17.39 6.96
N GLU A 94 11.91 -18.56 7.20
CA GLU A 94 12.76 -18.77 8.38
C GLU A 94 14.09 -18.03 8.30
N LEU A 95 14.72 -18.02 7.12
CA LEU A 95 15.91 -17.22 6.85
C LEU A 95 15.63 -15.74 7.08
N SER A 96 14.49 -15.24 6.60
CA SER A 96 14.07 -13.85 6.79
C SER A 96 13.90 -13.44 8.25
N LYS A 97 13.51 -14.37 9.15
CA LYS A 97 13.40 -14.08 10.59
C LYS A 97 14.78 -13.82 11.21
N LYS A 98 15.79 -14.57 10.77
CA LYS A 98 17.18 -14.44 11.25
C LYS A 98 17.81 -13.17 10.67
N ASP A 99 17.86 -13.09 9.35
CA ASP A 99 18.43 -11.96 8.62
C ASP A 99 17.37 -11.37 7.66
N PRO A 100 16.95 -10.11 7.87
CA PRO A 100 15.95 -9.49 7.01
C PRO A 100 16.45 -9.25 5.58
N THR A 101 17.77 -9.25 5.33
CA THR A 101 18.36 -9.04 4.00
C THR A 101 18.54 -10.33 3.20
N ALA A 102 18.54 -11.49 3.87
CA ALA A 102 18.85 -12.79 3.27
C ALA A 102 17.96 -13.18 2.07
N PRO A 103 16.62 -12.98 2.10
CA PRO A 103 15.80 -13.34 0.94
C PRO A 103 16.19 -12.56 -0.32
N ALA A 104 16.48 -11.27 -0.18
CA ALA A 104 16.86 -10.43 -1.32
C ALA A 104 18.23 -10.84 -1.88
N THR A 105 19.22 -11.10 -1.02
CA THR A 105 20.56 -11.49 -1.44
C THR A 105 20.58 -12.87 -2.09
N LEU A 106 19.79 -13.82 -1.58
CA LEU A 106 19.63 -15.16 -2.17
C LEU A 106 19.08 -15.13 -3.60
N HIS A 107 18.17 -14.19 -3.87
CA HIS A 107 17.64 -13.98 -5.22
C HIS A 107 18.46 -13.02 -6.09
N GLY A 108 19.62 -12.54 -5.61
CA GLY A 108 20.48 -11.60 -6.35
C GLY A 108 19.92 -10.19 -6.49
N ASN A 109 18.94 -9.83 -5.65
CA ASN A 109 18.33 -8.51 -5.62
C ASN A 109 18.94 -7.62 -4.53
N ASN A 110 18.83 -6.31 -4.69
CA ASN A 110 19.18 -5.38 -3.62
C ASN A 110 18.12 -5.41 -2.51
N PRO A 111 18.50 -5.55 -1.23
CA PRO A 111 17.56 -5.51 -0.11
C PRO A 111 16.85 -4.15 -0.03
N SER A 112 15.62 -4.17 0.49
CA SER A 112 14.84 -2.94 0.67
C SER A 112 15.47 -2.05 1.74
N LYS A 113 15.17 -0.75 1.72
CA LYS A 113 15.63 0.19 2.76
C LYS A 113 15.21 -0.25 4.16
N GLY A 114 14.00 -0.81 4.30
CA GLY A 114 13.51 -1.34 5.58
C GLY A 114 14.35 -2.53 6.07
N ALA A 115 14.64 -3.49 5.19
CA ALA A 115 15.46 -4.65 5.55
C ALA A 115 16.90 -4.26 5.93
N GLN A 116 17.46 -3.22 5.30
CA GLN A 116 18.77 -2.66 5.67
C GLN A 116 18.74 -2.05 7.08
N ILE A 117 17.74 -1.21 7.36
CA ILE A 117 17.57 -0.59 8.69
C ILE A 117 17.35 -1.66 9.77
N ASP A 118 16.53 -2.67 9.49
CA ASP A 118 16.29 -3.77 10.44
C ASP A 118 17.56 -4.57 10.73
N ALA A 119 18.45 -4.76 9.75
CA ALA A 119 19.74 -5.40 9.94
C ALA A 119 20.71 -4.53 10.77
N GLU A 120 20.76 -3.22 10.50
CA GLU A 120 21.56 -2.26 11.27
C GLU A 120 21.11 -2.20 12.73
N LEU A 121 19.80 -2.10 12.98
CA LEU A 121 19.24 -2.07 14.34
C LEU A 121 19.56 -3.36 15.11
N LYS A 122 19.45 -4.53 14.47
CA LYS A 122 19.86 -5.81 15.07
C LYS A 122 21.34 -5.81 15.44
N ALA A 123 22.22 -5.32 14.56
CA ALA A 123 23.66 -5.27 14.83
C ALA A 123 24.00 -4.32 15.99
N ASP A 124 23.37 -3.14 16.02
CA ASP A 124 23.52 -2.16 17.10
C ASP A 124 23.04 -2.73 18.44
N ASP A 125 21.91 -3.43 18.46
CA ASP A 125 21.35 -4.04 19.66
C ASP A 125 22.24 -5.19 20.17
N GLU A 126 22.78 -6.02 19.28
CA GLU A 126 23.77 -7.04 19.64
C GLU A 126 25.04 -6.44 20.23
N GLN A 127 25.53 -5.34 19.67
CA GLN A 127 26.71 -4.65 20.19
C GLN A 127 26.44 -4.08 21.59
N ARG A 128 25.32 -3.37 21.77
CA ARG A 128 24.91 -2.85 23.09
C ARG A 128 24.72 -3.95 24.12
N LEU A 129 24.18 -5.10 23.71
CA LEU A 129 24.05 -6.28 24.58
C LEU A 129 25.43 -6.82 25.00
N ARG A 130 26.40 -6.89 24.08
CA ARG A 130 27.78 -7.31 24.39
C ARG A 130 28.44 -6.35 25.38
N GLU A 131 28.38 -5.05 25.10
CA GLU A 131 28.92 -3.99 25.98
C GLU A 131 28.28 -4.04 27.38
N LYS A 132 26.95 -4.23 27.46
CA LYS A 132 26.23 -4.35 28.73
C LYS A 132 26.50 -5.66 29.47
N SER A 133 26.74 -6.75 28.73
CA SER A 133 27.04 -8.07 29.30
C SER A 133 28.46 -8.20 29.86
N GLY A 134 29.31 -7.16 29.70
CA GLY A 134 30.56 -7.03 30.44
C GLY A 134 31.61 -8.09 30.12
N LYS A 135 31.81 -8.40 28.84
CA LYS A 135 33.00 -9.10 28.35
C LYS A 135 33.86 -8.15 27.51
#